data_AF-A0A936BVW2-F1
#
_entry.id   AF-A0A936BVW2-F1
#
_cell.length_a   1.000
_cell.length_b   1.000
_cell.length_c   1.000
_cell.angle_alpha   90.00
_cell.angle_beta   90.00
_cell.angle_gamma   90.00
#
_symmetry.space_group_name_H-M   'P 1'
#
loop_
_entity.id
_entity.type
_entity.pdbx_description
1 polymer ?
#
loop_
_entity_poly.entity_id
_entity_poly.type
_entity_poly.pdbx_seq_one_letter_code
_entity_poly.pdbx_strand_id
1 'polypeptide(L)'
;MFRVRLASGEEAVYRSVEELALGINSGVVSEQAEIFHSKNQQWLPIVRHPEYGAAQARAAALVAEGSAEPLPPKPAEVGTGEPGGPQVYQMFSYSARELEGRRKPRWRQHAITAAGALLFLASLAIAFRPGRPTSDGGIWKGRGVADAPRPSASGARGGTLTPQQLRAPYNLARRLTAAQAQATAAFEDSISRFGLRDLMSPARLASPDSLRDNLARLGRLRPAVAAYRGNLRRLWAAYKDTSESLTRSGAWDRLEAQEWLVRISTPEPRGDATHADQLLLTLEQSFGLLAAQAEPPRFSAGTIMLSSDTAGFLYDQLRLDLRRLREVDAPGSRRIGPPLRVLLGAIGADSLPPRRVR
;
A
#
# COMPACT_ATOMS: atom_id res chain seq x y z
N MET A 1 17.03 -27.97 0.98
CA MET A 1 15.66 -27.49 1.27
C MET A 1 15.51 -27.29 2.77
N PHE A 2 15.12 -26.09 3.15
CA PHE A 2 14.99 -25.58 4.51
C PHE A 2 13.51 -25.36 4.82
N ARG A 3 12.97 -26.04 5.82
CA ARG A 3 11.65 -25.71 6.36
C ARG A 3 11.86 -24.75 7.51
N VAL A 4 11.26 -23.57 7.43
CA VAL A 4 11.43 -22.49 8.41
C VAL A 4 10.07 -22.12 8.96
N ARG A 5 9.92 -22.11 10.29
CA ARG A 5 8.77 -21.61 10.99
C ARG A 5 9.04 -20.15 11.34
N LEU A 6 8.24 -19.25 10.78
CA LEU A 6 8.36 -17.81 10.98
C LEU A 6 7.95 -17.41 12.40
N ALA A 7 8.29 -16.20 12.83
CA ALA A 7 7.87 -15.66 14.13
C ALA A 7 6.33 -15.61 14.30
N SER A 8 5.58 -15.61 13.19
CA SER A 8 4.11 -15.72 13.19
C SER A 8 3.59 -17.12 13.52
N GLY A 9 4.45 -18.15 13.51
CA GLY A 9 4.09 -19.57 13.59
C GLY A 9 3.80 -20.23 12.24
N GLU A 10 3.82 -19.48 11.13
CA GLU A 10 3.64 -20.03 9.78
C GLU A 10 4.89 -20.81 9.32
N GLU A 11 4.70 -21.93 8.62
CA GLU A 11 5.81 -22.70 8.04
C GLU A 11 6.01 -22.32 6.55
N ALA A 12 7.21 -21.86 6.22
CA ALA A 12 7.68 -21.58 4.86
C ALA A 12 8.77 -22.58 4.47
N VAL A 13 8.94 -22.80 3.16
CA VAL A 13 9.98 -23.70 2.66
C VAL A 13 10.85 -23.00 1.62
N TYR A 14 12.16 -23.00 1.86
CA TYR A 14 13.18 -22.41 1.01
C TYR A 14 14.03 -23.54 0.42
N ARG A 15 14.26 -23.54 -0.88
CA ARG A 15 14.93 -24.66 -1.54
C ARG A 15 16.44 -24.56 -1.44
N SER A 16 16.96 -23.33 -1.46
CA SER A 16 18.38 -23.01 -1.42
C SER A 16 18.70 -21.90 -0.42
N VAL A 17 20.00 -21.66 -0.22
CA VAL A 17 20.51 -20.61 0.67
C VAL A 17 20.18 -19.23 0.11
N GLU A 18 20.14 -19.08 -1.22
CA GLU A 18 19.78 -17.84 -1.91
C GLU A 18 18.31 -17.46 -1.68
N GLU A 19 17.39 -18.43 -1.75
CA GLU A 19 15.98 -18.18 -1.43
C GLU A 19 15.81 -17.79 0.05
N LEU A 20 16.56 -18.45 0.95
CA LEU A 20 16.56 -18.09 2.36
C LEU A 20 17.13 -16.67 2.57
N ALA A 21 18.19 -16.31 1.86
CA ALA A 21 18.79 -14.96 1.90
C ALA A 21 17.80 -13.89 1.42
N LEU A 22 17.02 -14.16 0.38
CA LEU A 22 15.93 -13.26 -0.05
C LEU A 22 14.82 -13.15 1.02
N GLY A 23 14.51 -14.27 1.70
CA GLY A 23 13.60 -14.29 2.84
C GLY A 23 14.08 -13.40 4.00
N ILE A 24 15.38 -13.43 4.30
CA ILE A 24 16.02 -12.57 5.32
C ILE A 24 16.00 -11.10 4.87
N ASN A 25 16.46 -10.81 3.64
CA ASN A 25 16.55 -9.46 3.10
C ASN A 25 15.17 -8.77 3.01
N SER A 26 14.11 -9.53 2.72
CA SER A 26 12.74 -9.02 2.69
C SER A 26 12.12 -8.82 4.08
N GLY A 27 12.77 -9.29 5.15
CA GLY A 27 12.27 -9.25 6.52
C GLY A 27 11.19 -10.28 6.83
N VAL A 28 10.93 -11.23 5.93
CA VAL A 28 9.97 -12.33 6.15
C VAL A 28 10.55 -13.33 7.15
N VAL A 29 11.83 -13.65 7.02
CA VAL A 29 12.56 -14.52 7.95
C VAL A 29 13.30 -13.65 8.96
N SER A 30 12.84 -13.66 10.21
CA SER A 30 13.49 -12.94 11.32
C SER A 30 14.39 -13.88 12.14
N GLU A 31 15.22 -13.30 13.02
CA GLU A 31 16.10 -14.07 13.92
C GLU A 31 15.33 -14.98 14.90
N GLN A 32 14.06 -14.65 15.18
CA GLN A 32 13.17 -15.45 16.01
C GLN A 32 12.55 -16.64 15.28
N ALA A 33 12.80 -16.79 13.97
CA ALA A 33 12.34 -17.95 13.23
C ALA A 33 13.04 -19.24 13.70
N GLU A 34 12.41 -20.38 13.46
CA GLU A 34 12.96 -21.70 13.73
C GLU A 34 13.17 -22.46 12.42
N ILE A 35 14.22 -23.27 12.31
CA ILE A 35 14.49 -24.12 11.15
C ILE A 35 14.38 -25.59 11.56
N PHE A 36 13.74 -26.38 10.71
CA PHE A 36 13.54 -27.81 10.96
C PHE A 36 14.79 -28.61 10.63
N HIS A 37 15.31 -29.35 11.61
CA HIS A 37 16.49 -30.20 11.44
C HIS A 37 16.06 -31.67 11.23
N SER A 38 16.13 -32.15 9.99
CA SER A 38 15.60 -33.48 9.59
C SER A 38 16.22 -34.65 10.34
N LYS A 39 17.52 -34.62 10.66
CA LYS A 39 18.21 -35.71 11.36
C LYS A 39 17.63 -35.98 12.76
N ASN A 40 17.16 -34.94 13.43
CA ASN A 40 16.72 -34.99 14.82
C ASN A 40 15.21 -34.72 14.95
N GLN A 41 14.52 -34.46 13.84
CA GLN A 41 13.09 -34.15 13.76
C GLN A 41 12.66 -33.02 14.73
N GLN A 42 13.53 -32.03 14.94
CA GLN A 42 13.30 -30.94 15.89
C GLN A 42 13.39 -29.57 15.21
N TRP A 43 12.63 -28.62 15.72
CA TRP A 43 12.75 -27.20 15.38
C TRP A 43 13.86 -26.58 16.22
N LEU A 44 14.78 -25.87 15.58
CA LEU A 44 15.88 -25.17 16.24
C LEU A 44 15.83 -23.69 15.90
N PRO A 45 16.21 -22.78 16.80
CA PRO A 45 16.36 -21.36 16.47
C PRO A 45 17.23 -21.19 15.23
N ILE A 46 16.77 -20.40 14.25
CA ILE A 46 17.41 -20.30 12.93
C ILE A 46 18.86 -19.82 13.03
N VAL A 47 19.15 -18.97 14.01
CA VAL A 47 20.49 -18.44 14.33
C VAL A 47 21.53 -19.51 14.65
N ARG A 48 21.11 -20.71 15.05
CA ARG A 48 22.03 -21.83 15.35
C ARG A 48 22.37 -22.69 14.14
N HIS A 49 21.76 -22.45 12.99
CA HIS A 49 21.96 -23.26 11.80
C HIS A 49 23.11 -22.71 10.94
N PRO A 50 24.07 -23.54 10.49
CA PRO A 50 25.24 -23.06 9.74
C PRO A 50 24.87 -22.33 8.45
N GLU A 51 23.86 -22.83 7.72
CA GLU A 51 23.38 -22.20 6.47
C GLU A 51 22.69 -20.85 6.69
N TYR A 52 22.24 -20.54 7.90
CA TYR A 52 21.65 -19.23 8.20
C TYR A 52 22.71 -18.12 8.15
N GLY A 53 23.92 -18.37 8.67
CA GLY A 53 25.03 -17.43 8.57
C GLY A 53 25.43 -17.15 7.12
N ALA A 54 25.46 -18.20 6.28
CA ALA A 54 25.70 -18.05 4.84
C ALA A 54 24.60 -17.24 4.14
N ALA A 55 23.33 -17.51 4.46
CA ALA A 55 22.20 -16.75 3.92
C ALA A 55 22.22 -15.28 4.38
N GLN A 56 22.59 -14.99 5.63
CA GLN A 56 22.70 -13.64 6.16
C GLN A 56 23.82 -12.84 5.46
N ALA A 57 24.99 -13.46 5.27
CA ALA A 57 26.09 -12.85 4.51
C ALA A 57 25.66 -12.55 3.06
N ARG A 58 24.91 -13.47 2.43
CA ARG A 58 24.40 -13.27 1.07
C ARG A 58 23.34 -12.17 1.00
N ALA A 59 22.44 -12.09 1.99
CA ALA A 59 21.45 -11.03 2.11
C ALA A 59 22.13 -9.65 2.22
N ALA A 60 23.18 -9.53 3.03
CA ALA A 60 23.97 -8.30 3.15
C ALA A 60 24.64 -7.91 1.82
N ALA A 61 25.17 -8.88 1.07
CA ALA A 61 25.74 -8.62 -0.27
C ALA A 61 24.70 -8.08 -1.26
N LEU A 62 23.47 -8.62 -1.24
CA LEU A 62 22.37 -8.12 -2.10
C LEU A 62 21.99 -6.66 -1.79
N VAL A 63 22.08 -6.24 -0.52
CA VAL A 63 21.86 -4.84 -0.14
C VAL A 63 23.00 -3.95 -0.66
N ALA A 64 24.25 -4.40 -0.54
CA ALA A 64 25.41 -3.68 -1.05
C ALA A 64 25.38 -3.51 -2.59
N GLU A 65 25.00 -4.56 -3.31
CA GLU A 65 24.83 -4.53 -4.78
C GLU A 65 23.67 -3.61 -5.20
N GLY A 66 22.57 -3.56 -4.43
CA GLY A 66 21.43 -2.67 -4.70
C GLY A 66 21.67 -1.19 -4.37
N SER A 67 22.64 -0.90 -3.50
CA SER A 67 23.04 0.47 -3.12
C SER A 67 24.17 1.05 -3.95
N ALA A 68 24.78 0.29 -4.86
CA ALA A 68 25.75 0.83 -5.80
C ALA A 68 25.04 1.81 -6.74
N GLU A 69 25.38 3.10 -6.60
CA GLU A 69 24.98 4.18 -7.50
C GLU A 69 25.21 3.74 -8.96
N PRO A 70 24.22 3.87 -9.86
CA PRO A 70 24.35 3.36 -11.22
C PRO A 70 25.54 4.04 -11.88
N LEU A 71 26.58 3.26 -12.16
CA LEU A 71 27.74 3.72 -12.90
C LEU A 71 27.27 4.35 -14.22
N PRO A 72 27.87 5.47 -14.64
CA PRO A 72 27.53 6.11 -15.91
C PRO A 72 27.62 5.08 -17.04
N PRO A 73 26.67 5.08 -17.98
CA PRO A 73 26.61 4.06 -19.02
C PRO A 73 27.92 4.04 -19.81
N LYS A 74 28.65 2.93 -19.71
CA LYS A 74 29.82 2.67 -20.54
C LYS A 74 29.36 2.67 -22.00
N PRO A 75 30.01 3.40 -22.93
CA PRO A 75 29.65 3.41 -24.33
C PRO A 75 29.58 1.99 -24.87
N ALA A 76 28.46 1.65 -25.50
CA ALA A 76 28.20 0.31 -26.00
C ALA A 76 29.19 -0.06 -27.11
N GLU A 77 30.15 -0.93 -26.79
CA GLU A 77 30.84 -1.73 -27.79
C GLU A 77 29.85 -2.74 -28.36
N VAL A 78 29.61 -2.62 -29.67
CA VAL A 78 28.81 -3.55 -30.47
C VAL A 78 29.61 -4.85 -30.59
N GLY A 79 29.31 -5.80 -29.71
CA GLY A 79 29.86 -7.16 -29.70
C GLY A 79 28.82 -8.18 -30.12
N THR A 80 29.11 -8.86 -31.21
CA THR A 80 28.41 -10.00 -31.81
C THR A 80 28.21 -11.19 -30.86
N GLY A 81 26.95 -11.59 -30.70
CA GLY A 81 26.41 -12.95 -30.52
C GLY A 81 27.15 -14.00 -29.68
N GLU A 82 26.59 -14.32 -28.51
CA GLU A 82 26.63 -15.66 -27.91
C GLU A 82 25.26 -15.97 -27.24
N PRO A 83 24.59 -17.10 -27.54
CA PRO A 83 23.33 -17.47 -26.91
C PRO A 83 23.57 -18.50 -25.79
N GLY A 84 23.49 -18.09 -24.52
CA GLY A 84 23.66 -19.06 -23.43
C GLY A 84 23.71 -18.52 -22.00
N GLY A 85 22.83 -17.60 -21.61
CA GLY A 85 22.65 -17.24 -20.19
C GLY A 85 21.55 -18.09 -19.53
N PRO A 86 21.75 -18.67 -18.33
CA PRO A 86 20.75 -19.53 -17.70
C PRO A 86 19.49 -18.72 -17.36
N GLN A 87 18.37 -19.12 -17.95
CA GLN A 87 17.06 -18.63 -17.52
C GLN A 87 16.81 -19.12 -16.10
N VAL A 88 16.61 -18.18 -15.16
CA VAL A 88 16.13 -18.47 -13.81
C VAL A 88 14.70 -19.01 -13.92
N TYR A 89 14.59 -20.33 -13.97
CA TYR A 89 13.32 -21.05 -13.89
C TYR A 89 12.77 -20.93 -12.46
N GLN A 90 11.77 -20.05 -12.27
CA GLN A 90 10.83 -20.20 -11.16
C GLN A 90 9.94 -21.41 -11.46
N MET A 91 10.42 -22.61 -11.11
CA MET A 91 9.67 -23.86 -11.26
C MET A 91 8.98 -24.22 -9.95
N PHE A 92 7.69 -23.92 -9.83
CA PHE A 92 6.85 -24.55 -8.81
C PHE A 92 6.88 -26.07 -9.03
N SER A 93 7.05 -26.85 -7.96
CA SER A 93 7.24 -28.30 -8.04
C SER A 93 5.92 -28.98 -8.40
N TYR A 94 5.83 -29.51 -9.62
CA TYR A 94 4.79 -30.44 -10.07
C TYR A 94 4.95 -31.76 -9.30
N SER A 95 3.94 -32.18 -8.54
CA SER A 95 3.91 -33.52 -7.94
C SER A 95 2.75 -34.32 -8.53
N ALA A 96 3.06 -35.48 -9.11
CA ALA A 96 2.26 -36.67 -9.47
C ALA A 96 0.78 -36.56 -9.93
N ARG A 97 -0.05 -35.68 -9.36
CA ARG A 97 -1.47 -35.45 -9.72
C ARG A 97 -1.69 -34.71 -11.04
N GLU A 98 -0.67 -34.01 -11.55
CA GLU A 98 -0.79 -33.24 -12.80
C GLU A 98 -0.80 -34.11 -14.07
N LEU A 99 -0.26 -35.33 -13.98
CA LEU A 99 -0.38 -36.34 -15.03
C LEU A 99 -1.79 -36.95 -15.09
N GLU A 100 -2.54 -36.98 -13.99
CA GLU A 100 -3.93 -37.46 -13.98
C GLU A 100 -4.91 -36.43 -14.57
N GLY A 101 -4.60 -35.13 -14.49
CA GLY A 101 -5.42 -34.04 -15.05
C GLY A 101 -5.50 -34.03 -16.58
N ARG A 102 -4.50 -34.60 -17.27
CA ARG A 102 -4.43 -34.63 -18.75
C ARG A 102 -5.38 -35.64 -19.42
N ARG A 103 -6.12 -36.45 -18.65
CA ARG A 103 -7.10 -37.43 -19.17
C ARG A 103 -8.54 -36.90 -19.28
N LYS A 104 -8.79 -35.59 -19.13
CA LYS A 104 -10.15 -35.06 -19.29
C LYS A 104 -10.47 -34.76 -20.77
N PRO A 105 -11.62 -35.23 -21.29
CA PRO A 105 -11.91 -35.20 -22.72
C PRO A 105 -12.21 -33.78 -23.23
N ARG A 106 -11.60 -33.44 -24.38
CA ARG A 106 -11.59 -32.10 -25.02
C ARG A 106 -12.97 -31.51 -25.31
N TRP A 107 -14.02 -32.31 -25.46
CA TRP A 107 -15.37 -31.83 -25.77
C TRP A 107 -15.99 -30.96 -24.66
N ARG A 108 -15.57 -31.13 -23.40
CA ARG A 108 -16.05 -30.28 -22.29
C ARG A 108 -15.52 -28.84 -22.33
N GLN A 109 -14.40 -28.59 -23.01
CA GLN A 109 -13.79 -27.25 -23.08
C GLN A 109 -14.57 -26.30 -23.99
N HIS A 110 -15.23 -26.82 -25.04
CA HIS A 110 -16.00 -25.99 -25.98
C HIS A 110 -17.38 -25.58 -25.45
N ALA A 111 -18.01 -26.39 -24.59
CA ALA A 111 -19.29 -26.04 -23.99
C ALA A 111 -19.18 -24.93 -22.93
N ILE A 112 -18.06 -24.89 -22.19
CA ILE A 112 -17.86 -23.94 -21.08
C ILE A 112 -17.52 -22.52 -21.58
N THR A 113 -16.78 -22.39 -22.67
CA THR A 113 -16.45 -21.09 -23.27
C THR A 113 -17.68 -20.36 -23.83
N ALA A 114 -18.63 -21.09 -24.42
CA ALA A 114 -19.88 -20.50 -24.92
C ALA A 114 -20.76 -19.95 -23.78
N ALA A 115 -20.87 -20.69 -22.66
CA ALA A 115 -21.66 -20.26 -21.51
C ALA A 115 -21.02 -19.05 -20.78
N GLY A 116 -19.69 -19.00 -20.68
CA GLY A 116 -18.97 -17.88 -20.06
C GLY A 116 -19.10 -16.57 -20.83
N ALA A 117 -19.07 -16.62 -22.17
CA ALA A 117 -19.26 -15.44 -23.02
C ALA A 117 -20.67 -14.84 -22.89
N LEU A 118 -21.70 -15.67 -22.78
CA LEU A 118 -23.09 -15.23 -22.59
C LEU A 118 -23.31 -14.58 -21.22
N LEU A 119 -22.72 -15.12 -20.15
CA LEU A 119 -22.83 -14.52 -18.81
C LEU A 119 -22.07 -13.19 -18.70
N PHE A 120 -20.94 -13.03 -19.41
CA PHE A 120 -20.21 -11.77 -19.45
C PHE A 120 -20.98 -10.67 -20.21
N LEU A 121 -21.65 -11.01 -21.31
CA LEU A 121 -22.49 -10.04 -22.03
C LEU A 121 -23.75 -9.67 -21.24
N ALA A 122 -24.34 -10.62 -20.51
CA ALA A 122 -25.48 -10.36 -19.64
C ALA A 122 -25.14 -9.44 -18.46
N SER A 123 -23.97 -9.61 -17.82
CA SER A 123 -23.52 -8.72 -16.75
C SER A 123 -23.16 -7.33 -17.26
N LEU A 124 -22.64 -7.21 -18.48
CA LEU A 124 -22.40 -5.91 -19.13
C LEU A 124 -23.72 -5.17 -19.39
N ALA A 125 -24.78 -5.86 -19.84
CA ALA A 125 -26.09 -5.25 -20.10
C ALA A 125 -26.79 -4.74 -18.82
N ILE A 126 -26.56 -5.37 -17.67
CA ILE A 126 -27.11 -4.93 -16.38
C ILE A 126 -26.37 -3.70 -15.84
N ALA A 127 -25.05 -3.60 -16.07
CA ALA A 127 -24.24 -2.47 -15.61
C ALA A 127 -24.52 -1.15 -16.37
N PHE A 128 -25.09 -1.22 -17.57
CA PHE A 128 -25.41 -0.05 -18.41
C PHE A 128 -26.91 0.28 -18.48
N ARG A 129 -27.72 -0.23 -17.55
CA ARG A 129 -29.14 0.12 -17.49
C ARG A 129 -29.28 1.60 -17.05
N PRO A 130 -29.82 2.51 -17.89
CA PRO A 130 -29.99 3.90 -17.51
C PRO A 130 -30.99 3.99 -16.34
N GLY A 131 -30.51 4.46 -15.19
CA GLY A 131 -31.29 4.60 -13.97
C GLY A 131 -32.40 5.64 -14.13
N ARG A 132 -33.59 5.29 -13.61
CA ARG A 132 -34.76 6.17 -13.51
C ARG A 132 -34.42 7.45 -12.72
N PRO A 133 -34.98 8.62 -13.11
CA PRO A 133 -34.83 9.85 -12.35
C PRO A 133 -35.58 9.74 -11.02
N THR A 134 -34.85 9.69 -9.92
CA THR A 134 -35.39 9.97 -8.58
C THR A 134 -35.47 11.49 -8.42
N SER A 135 -36.69 12.00 -8.42
CA SER A 135 -37.03 13.38 -8.07
C SER A 135 -36.99 13.60 -6.55
N ASP A 136 -36.49 14.78 -6.19
CA ASP A 136 -36.78 15.60 -5.01
C ASP A 136 -36.07 15.38 -3.65
N GLY A 137 -35.56 16.53 -3.18
CA GLY A 137 -34.91 16.80 -1.89
C GLY A 137 -33.39 16.96 -2.03
N GLY A 138 -32.81 18.03 -2.54
CA GLY A 138 -33.03 19.42 -2.17
C GLY A 138 -32.04 19.84 -1.07
N ILE A 139 -31.07 20.71 -1.42
CA ILE A 139 -30.12 21.44 -0.56
C ILE A 139 -28.79 20.71 -0.28
N TRP A 140 -27.83 20.90 -1.20
CA TRP A 140 -26.48 21.46 -1.01
C TRP A 140 -25.77 21.43 -2.37
N LYS A 141 -25.96 22.48 -3.18
CA LYS A 141 -25.12 22.74 -4.38
C LYS A 141 -23.76 23.26 -3.91
N GLY A 142 -22.99 22.39 -3.27
CA GLY A 142 -21.56 22.57 -3.03
C GLY A 142 -20.81 22.36 -4.35
N ARG A 143 -20.69 23.43 -5.13
CA ARG A 143 -19.83 23.52 -6.31
C ARG A 143 -18.39 23.14 -5.91
N GLY A 144 -17.88 22.01 -6.40
CA GLY A 144 -16.44 21.80 -6.53
C GLY A 144 -15.76 20.72 -5.68
N VAL A 145 -16.46 19.74 -5.11
CA VAL A 145 -15.81 18.42 -5.00
C VAL A 145 -15.96 17.81 -6.37
N ALA A 146 -14.94 18.02 -7.21
CA ALA A 146 -14.83 17.34 -8.49
C ALA A 146 -15.24 15.89 -8.27
N ASP A 147 -16.18 15.39 -9.08
CA ASP A 147 -16.31 13.95 -9.31
C ASP A 147 -14.88 13.45 -9.44
N ALA A 148 -14.39 12.78 -8.39
CA ALA A 148 -13.06 12.21 -8.40
C ALA A 148 -13.05 11.40 -9.68
N PRO A 149 -12.21 11.76 -10.67
CA PRO A 149 -12.35 11.26 -12.02
C PRO A 149 -12.54 9.77 -11.89
N ARG A 150 -13.73 9.26 -12.28
CA ARG A 150 -13.90 7.81 -12.45
C ARG A 150 -12.65 7.43 -13.20
N PRO A 151 -11.79 6.55 -12.68
CA PRO A 151 -10.53 6.27 -13.32
C PRO A 151 -10.89 5.80 -14.72
N SER A 152 -10.80 6.72 -15.67
CA SER A 152 -11.05 6.41 -17.06
C SER A 152 -9.88 5.51 -17.35
N ALA A 153 -10.19 4.23 -17.58
CA ALA A 153 -9.26 3.25 -18.10
C ALA A 153 -8.77 3.61 -19.53
N SER A 154 -8.81 4.90 -19.89
CA SER A 154 -8.51 5.49 -21.20
C SER A 154 -7.06 5.98 -21.32
N GLY A 155 -6.28 6.00 -20.21
CA GLY A 155 -4.86 6.36 -20.26
C GLY A 155 -3.93 5.20 -20.64
N ALA A 156 -4.35 3.96 -20.39
CA ALA A 156 -3.69 2.80 -20.97
C ALA A 156 -4.36 2.54 -22.31
N ARG A 157 -3.63 2.65 -23.42
CA ARG A 157 -4.09 2.16 -24.74
C ARG A 157 -4.76 0.81 -24.52
N GLY A 158 -6.08 0.78 -24.68
CA GLY A 158 -6.96 -0.32 -24.32
C GLY A 158 -6.76 -1.50 -25.25
N GLY A 159 -5.61 -2.16 -25.14
CA GLY A 159 -5.50 -3.54 -25.59
C GLY A 159 -6.46 -4.35 -24.73
N THR A 160 -7.60 -4.72 -25.31
CA THR A 160 -8.44 -5.78 -24.77
C THR A 160 -7.53 -6.96 -24.49
N LEU A 161 -7.36 -7.26 -23.22
CA LEU A 161 -6.42 -8.26 -22.78
C LEU A 161 -6.88 -9.58 -23.34
N THR A 162 -5.96 -10.31 -23.93
CA THR A 162 -6.30 -11.67 -24.33
C THR A 162 -6.65 -12.45 -23.06
N PRO A 163 -7.66 -13.33 -23.09
CA PRO A 163 -7.99 -14.18 -21.95
C PRO A 163 -6.76 -14.93 -21.39
N GLN A 164 -5.77 -15.19 -22.24
CA GLN A 164 -4.50 -15.81 -21.88
C GLN A 164 -3.60 -14.92 -21.00
N GLN A 165 -3.62 -13.59 -21.16
CA GLN A 165 -2.89 -12.67 -20.30
C GLN A 165 -3.48 -12.59 -18.89
N LEU A 166 -4.78 -12.82 -18.74
CA LEU A 166 -5.49 -12.85 -17.44
C LEU A 166 -5.33 -14.19 -16.71
N ARG A 167 -4.83 -15.23 -17.37
CA ARG A 167 -4.73 -16.59 -16.79
C ARG A 167 -3.62 -16.77 -15.78
N ALA A 168 -2.58 -15.95 -15.74
CA ALA A 168 -1.55 -16.11 -14.70
C ALA A 168 -1.91 -15.31 -13.43
N PRO A 169 -1.97 -15.93 -12.24
CA PRO A 169 -2.15 -15.25 -10.94
C PRO A 169 -1.26 -14.02 -10.77
N TYR A 170 0.00 -14.16 -11.17
CA TYR A 170 0.99 -13.10 -11.17
C TYR A 170 0.54 -11.86 -11.95
N ASN A 171 -0.07 -12.02 -13.13
CA ASN A 171 -0.51 -10.90 -13.95
C ASN A 171 -1.67 -10.14 -13.30
N LEU A 172 -2.61 -10.83 -12.66
CA LEU A 172 -3.71 -10.20 -11.94
C LEU A 172 -3.20 -9.44 -10.71
N ALA A 173 -2.27 -10.04 -9.95
CA ALA A 173 -1.64 -9.38 -8.80
C ALA A 173 -0.85 -8.13 -9.22
N ARG A 174 0.01 -8.22 -10.25
CA ARG A 174 0.80 -7.09 -10.77
C ARG A 174 -0.10 -5.91 -11.18
N ARG A 175 -1.24 -6.18 -11.80
CA ARG A 175 -2.21 -5.17 -12.21
C ARG A 175 -2.90 -4.51 -11.01
N LEU A 176 -3.25 -5.27 -9.99
CA LEU A 176 -3.77 -4.71 -8.74
C LEU A 176 -2.73 -3.78 -8.11
N THR A 177 -1.47 -4.20 -8.02
CA THR A 177 -0.38 -3.34 -7.52
C THR A 177 -0.24 -2.06 -8.33
N ALA A 178 -0.29 -2.13 -9.66
CA ALA A 178 -0.22 -0.95 -10.53
C ALA A 178 -1.43 -0.01 -10.32
N ALA A 179 -2.65 -0.57 -10.20
CA ALA A 179 -3.86 0.21 -9.95
C ALA A 179 -3.84 0.87 -8.57
N GLN A 180 -3.30 0.19 -7.55
CA GLN A 180 -3.07 0.77 -6.22
C GLN A 180 -2.06 1.92 -6.27
N ALA A 181 -0.93 1.74 -6.95
CA ALA A 181 0.07 2.79 -7.13
C ALA A 181 -0.53 4.04 -7.82
N GLN A 182 -1.36 3.83 -8.85
CA GLN A 182 -2.07 4.92 -9.51
C GLN A 182 -3.08 5.62 -8.59
N ALA A 183 -3.84 4.87 -7.79
CA ALA A 183 -4.76 5.43 -6.81
C ALA A 183 -4.02 6.26 -5.73
N THR A 184 -2.85 5.79 -5.30
CA THR A 184 -1.97 6.50 -4.36
C THR A 184 -1.42 7.80 -4.97
N ALA A 185 -0.92 7.75 -6.21
CA ALA A 185 -0.44 8.96 -6.90
C ALA A 185 -1.56 10.00 -7.08
N ALA A 186 -2.78 9.57 -7.43
CA ALA A 186 -3.93 10.47 -7.57
C ALA A 186 -4.34 11.10 -6.22
N PHE A 187 -4.25 10.35 -5.12
CA PHE A 187 -4.46 10.86 -3.78
C PHE A 187 -3.40 11.89 -3.40
N GLU A 188 -2.12 11.58 -3.59
CA GLU A 188 -0.98 12.50 -3.33
C GLU A 188 -1.06 13.80 -4.10
N ASP A 189 -1.44 13.73 -5.38
CA ASP A 189 -1.69 14.90 -6.21
C ASP A 189 -2.86 15.73 -5.67
N SER A 190 -3.97 15.09 -5.27
CA SER A 190 -5.10 15.79 -4.63
C SER A 190 -4.68 16.51 -3.35
N ILE A 191 -3.86 15.88 -2.51
CA ILE A 191 -3.32 16.50 -1.28
C ILE A 191 -2.37 17.66 -1.61
N SER A 192 -1.52 17.50 -2.61
CA SER A 192 -0.61 18.57 -3.07
C SER A 192 -1.40 19.80 -3.52
N ARG A 193 -2.51 19.63 -4.25
CA ARG A 193 -3.40 20.72 -4.67
C ARG A 193 -4.13 21.41 -3.51
N PHE A 194 -4.33 20.73 -2.38
CA PHE A 194 -4.87 21.36 -1.17
C PHE A 194 -3.87 22.30 -0.48
N GLY A 195 -2.60 22.31 -0.90
CA GLY A 195 -1.58 23.19 -0.35
C GLY A 195 -1.26 22.89 1.11
N LEU A 196 -1.33 21.61 1.50
CA LEU A 196 -1.10 21.11 2.85
C LEU A 196 0.39 20.98 3.21
N ARG A 197 1.32 21.59 2.46
CA ARG A 197 2.74 21.54 2.80
C ARG A 197 3.04 22.50 3.95
N ASP A 198 3.87 22.04 4.89
CA ASP A 198 4.38 22.82 6.02
C ASP A 198 3.27 23.42 6.87
N LEU A 199 2.23 22.61 7.19
CA LEU A 199 1.07 23.03 7.99
C LEU A 199 1.49 23.66 9.32
N MET A 200 2.56 23.15 9.92
CA MET A 200 3.08 23.61 11.23
C MET A 200 4.07 24.77 11.12
N SER A 201 4.33 25.31 9.93
CA SER A 201 5.28 26.41 9.78
C SER A 201 4.81 27.65 10.55
N PRO A 202 5.74 28.46 11.13
CA PRO A 202 5.38 29.66 11.86
C PRO A 202 4.47 30.61 11.07
N ALA A 203 4.72 30.78 9.77
CA ALA A 203 3.90 31.62 8.89
C ALA A 203 2.42 31.18 8.83
N ARG A 204 2.16 29.87 8.90
CA ARG A 204 0.81 29.29 8.87
C ARG A 204 0.09 29.34 10.22
N LEU A 205 0.83 29.53 11.30
CA LEU A 205 0.28 29.63 12.65
C LEU A 205 0.17 31.09 13.13
N ALA A 206 0.85 32.03 12.47
CA ALA A 206 1.02 33.42 12.94
C ALA A 206 -0.22 34.31 12.91
N SER A 207 -1.26 33.95 12.15
CA SER A 207 -2.46 34.80 12.02
C SER A 207 -3.76 34.01 12.15
N PRO A 208 -4.84 34.63 12.66
CA PRO A 208 -6.17 34.01 12.70
C PRO A 208 -6.69 33.58 11.34
N ASP A 209 -6.38 34.33 10.29
CA ASP A 209 -6.80 34.00 8.92
C ASP A 209 -6.07 32.74 8.43
N SER A 210 -4.75 32.64 8.65
CA SER A 210 -3.97 31.45 8.30
C SER A 210 -4.48 30.20 9.06
N LEU A 211 -4.87 30.34 10.33
CA LEU A 211 -5.44 29.25 11.12
C LEU A 211 -6.80 28.79 10.57
N ARG A 212 -7.69 29.74 10.23
CA ARG A 212 -8.99 29.44 9.59
C ARG A 212 -8.82 28.79 8.22
N ASP A 213 -7.87 29.28 7.43
CA ASP A 213 -7.53 28.70 6.13
C ASP A 213 -7.01 27.27 6.27
N ASN A 214 -6.16 27.00 7.26
CA ASN A 214 -5.66 25.65 7.54
C ASN A 214 -6.78 24.71 8.01
N LEU A 215 -7.68 25.17 8.87
CA LEU A 215 -8.89 24.40 9.26
C LEU A 215 -9.75 24.07 8.03
N ALA A 216 -9.96 25.05 7.13
CA ALA A 216 -10.72 24.84 5.91
C ALA A 216 -10.02 23.85 4.95
N ARG A 217 -8.68 23.79 4.95
CA ARG A 217 -7.90 22.80 4.18
C ARG A 217 -7.98 21.41 4.81
N LEU A 218 -7.85 21.31 6.14
CA LEU A 218 -8.01 20.04 6.89
C LEU A 218 -9.42 19.46 6.74
N GLY A 219 -10.45 20.30 6.71
CA GLY A 219 -11.83 19.87 6.47
C GLY A 219 -12.03 19.17 5.12
N ARG A 220 -11.18 19.44 4.11
CA ARG A 220 -11.20 18.75 2.80
C ARG A 220 -10.42 17.43 2.81
N LEU A 221 -9.55 17.24 3.79
CA LEU A 221 -8.62 16.12 3.86
C LEU A 221 -9.32 14.83 4.30
N ARG A 222 -10.20 14.90 5.30
CA ARG A 222 -10.98 13.74 5.76
C ARG A 222 -11.84 13.11 4.64
N PRO A 223 -12.63 13.90 3.86
CA PRO A 223 -13.32 13.38 2.68
C PRO A 223 -12.37 12.77 1.64
N ALA A 224 -11.19 13.37 1.41
CA ALA A 224 -10.22 12.86 0.44
C ALA A 224 -9.61 11.51 0.88
N VAL A 225 -9.25 11.36 2.16
CA VAL A 225 -8.79 10.07 2.74
C VAL A 225 -9.89 9.01 2.64
N ALA A 226 -11.13 9.37 2.99
CA ALA A 226 -12.27 8.46 2.86
C ALA A 226 -12.52 8.03 1.40
N ALA A 227 -12.41 8.97 0.44
CA ALA A 227 -12.54 8.69 -0.99
C ALA A 227 -11.43 7.77 -1.50
N TYR A 228 -10.17 8.01 -1.10
CA TYR A 228 -9.03 7.14 -1.39
C TYR A 228 -9.24 5.72 -0.87
N ARG A 229 -9.57 5.57 0.42
CA ARG A 229 -9.86 4.27 1.03
C ARG A 229 -11.05 3.57 0.35
N GLY A 230 -12.08 4.32 -0.01
CA GLY A 230 -13.21 3.82 -0.79
C GLY A 230 -12.78 3.30 -2.17
N ASN A 231 -11.88 4.00 -2.85
CA ASN A 231 -11.33 3.58 -4.13
C ASN A 231 -10.52 2.29 -4.01
N LEU A 232 -9.65 2.19 -3.00
CA LEU A 232 -8.91 0.96 -2.73
C LEU A 232 -9.84 -0.23 -2.48
N ARG A 233 -10.88 -0.07 -1.65
CA ARG A 233 -11.85 -1.15 -1.40
C ARG A 233 -12.55 -1.61 -2.68
N ARG A 234 -12.93 -0.68 -3.57
CA ARG A 234 -13.53 -1.02 -4.87
C ARG A 234 -12.57 -1.76 -5.79
N LEU A 235 -11.31 -1.32 -5.87
CA LEU A 235 -10.27 -2.03 -6.62
C LEU A 235 -10.10 -3.45 -6.10
N TRP A 236 -10.01 -3.61 -4.78
CA TRP A 236 -9.88 -4.93 -4.15
C TRP A 236 -11.04 -5.85 -4.45
N ALA A 237 -12.28 -5.35 -4.31
CA ALA A 237 -13.48 -6.12 -4.65
C ALA A 237 -13.44 -6.57 -6.12
N ALA A 238 -13.17 -5.66 -7.06
CA ALA A 238 -13.14 -5.99 -8.49
C ALA A 238 -12.09 -7.06 -8.85
N TYR A 239 -10.89 -6.99 -8.27
CA TYR A 239 -9.84 -7.98 -8.52
C TYR A 239 -10.13 -9.32 -7.83
N LYS A 240 -10.75 -9.29 -6.64
CA LYS A 240 -11.23 -10.49 -5.96
C LYS A 240 -12.31 -11.19 -6.77
N ASP A 241 -13.32 -10.46 -7.25
CA ASP A 241 -14.39 -11.00 -8.09
C ASP A 241 -13.82 -11.62 -9.38
N THR A 242 -12.81 -10.98 -9.96
CA THR A 242 -12.08 -11.50 -11.13
C THR A 242 -11.39 -12.83 -10.81
N SER A 243 -10.67 -12.91 -9.68
CA SER A 243 -10.00 -14.14 -9.25
C SER A 243 -11.01 -15.28 -9.01
N GLU A 244 -12.12 -14.99 -8.34
CA GLU A 244 -13.18 -15.97 -8.07
C GLU A 244 -13.87 -16.43 -9.35
N SER A 245 -14.04 -15.54 -10.32
CA SER A 245 -14.56 -15.88 -11.65
C SER A 245 -13.59 -16.81 -12.41
N LEU A 246 -12.27 -16.53 -12.36
CA LEU A 246 -11.26 -17.37 -12.99
C LEU A 246 -11.20 -18.76 -12.34
N THR A 247 -11.29 -18.85 -11.02
CA THR A 247 -11.38 -20.13 -10.30
C THR A 247 -12.65 -20.91 -10.66
N ARG A 248 -13.83 -20.25 -10.66
CA ARG A 248 -15.10 -20.90 -11.02
C ARG A 248 -15.15 -21.41 -12.46
N SER A 249 -14.51 -20.71 -13.38
CA SER A 249 -14.41 -21.13 -14.78
C SER A 249 -13.42 -22.28 -15.02
N GLY A 250 -12.66 -22.68 -14.00
CA GLY A 250 -11.57 -23.66 -14.13
C GLY A 250 -10.35 -23.12 -14.87
N ALA A 251 -10.29 -21.80 -15.10
CA ALA A 251 -9.12 -21.14 -15.67
C ALA A 251 -7.97 -21.07 -14.65
N TRP A 252 -8.32 -20.95 -13.35
CA TRP A 252 -7.40 -21.11 -12.23
C TRP A 252 -7.72 -22.37 -11.45
N ASP A 253 -6.69 -23.12 -11.08
CA ASP A 253 -6.81 -24.14 -10.06
C ASP A 253 -6.82 -23.54 -8.63
N ARG A 254 -6.91 -24.42 -7.61
CA ARG A 254 -6.95 -23.99 -6.21
C ARG A 254 -5.60 -23.42 -5.74
N LEU A 255 -4.49 -23.91 -6.28
CA LEU A 255 -3.14 -23.46 -5.92
C LEU A 255 -2.88 -22.06 -6.48
N GLU A 256 -3.27 -21.82 -7.73
CA GLU A 256 -3.19 -20.52 -8.39
C GLU A 256 -4.04 -19.45 -7.67
N ALA A 257 -5.24 -19.82 -7.22
CA ALA A 257 -6.07 -18.93 -6.41
C ALA A 257 -5.43 -18.60 -5.05
N GLN A 258 -4.79 -19.58 -4.40
CA GLN A 258 -4.03 -19.36 -3.16
C GLN A 258 -2.79 -18.49 -3.41
N GLU A 259 -2.07 -18.72 -4.50
CA GLU A 259 -0.91 -17.92 -4.90
C GLU A 259 -1.30 -16.45 -5.09
N TRP A 260 -2.44 -16.20 -5.75
CA TRP A 260 -2.96 -14.84 -5.89
C TRP A 260 -3.24 -14.20 -4.52
N LEU A 261 -3.89 -14.91 -3.59
CA LEU A 261 -4.18 -14.41 -2.25
C LEU A 261 -2.93 -14.07 -1.42
N VAL A 262 -1.84 -14.82 -1.59
CA VAL A 262 -0.57 -14.56 -0.88
C VAL A 262 0.16 -13.34 -1.46
N ARG A 263 0.01 -13.09 -2.77
CA ARG A 263 0.70 -11.99 -3.46
C ARG A 263 0.08 -10.61 -3.23
N ILE A 264 -1.19 -10.55 -2.84
CA ILE A 264 -1.91 -9.29 -2.68
C ILE A 264 -1.67 -8.70 -1.29
N SER A 265 -1.00 -7.55 -1.23
CA SER A 265 -0.71 -6.86 0.03
C SER A 265 -1.87 -5.96 0.46
N THR A 266 -2.35 -6.09 1.70
CA THR A 266 -3.34 -5.17 2.29
C THR A 266 -2.95 -3.71 1.99
N PRO A 267 -3.80 -2.91 1.34
CA PRO A 267 -3.40 -1.64 0.75
C PRO A 267 -3.11 -0.57 1.80
N GLU A 268 -3.72 -0.69 2.98
CA GLU A 268 -3.48 0.13 4.16
C GLU A 268 -3.64 -0.76 5.40
N PRO A 269 -2.56 -1.02 6.17
CA PRO A 269 -2.67 -1.73 7.44
C PRO A 269 -3.64 -1.02 8.39
N ARG A 270 -4.44 -1.78 9.17
CA ARG A 270 -5.42 -1.20 10.11
C ARG A 270 -4.79 -0.24 11.13
N GLY A 271 -3.56 -0.56 11.57
CA GLY A 271 -2.78 0.32 12.44
C GLY A 271 -2.57 1.68 11.79
N ASP A 272 -2.01 1.70 10.58
CA ASP A 272 -1.72 2.93 9.83
C ASP A 272 -2.99 3.74 9.56
N ALA A 273 -4.11 3.06 9.25
CA ALA A 273 -5.38 3.73 9.05
C ALA A 273 -5.84 4.48 10.31
N THR A 274 -5.72 3.82 11.47
CA THR A 274 -6.05 4.39 12.78
C THR A 274 -5.15 5.58 13.10
N HIS A 275 -3.84 5.45 12.87
CA HIS A 275 -2.88 6.53 13.09
C HIS A 275 -3.15 7.73 12.18
N ALA A 276 -3.50 7.51 10.90
CA ALA A 276 -3.87 8.60 9.99
C ALA A 276 -5.12 9.34 10.47
N ASP A 277 -6.14 8.62 10.94
CA ASP A 277 -7.38 9.22 11.46
C ASP A 277 -7.13 9.99 12.77
N GLN A 278 -6.30 9.44 13.66
CA GLN A 278 -5.89 10.11 14.89
C GLN A 278 -5.07 11.38 14.59
N LEU A 279 -4.14 11.30 13.65
CA LEU A 279 -3.32 12.45 13.25
C LEU A 279 -4.18 13.58 12.69
N LEU A 280 -5.17 13.27 11.85
CA LEU A 280 -6.14 14.26 11.37
C LEU A 280 -6.91 14.92 12.51
N LEU A 281 -7.41 14.13 13.45
CA LEU A 281 -8.13 14.64 14.60
C LEU A 281 -7.25 15.56 15.46
N THR A 282 -6.02 15.14 15.77
CA THR A 282 -5.06 15.94 16.54
C THR A 282 -4.72 17.25 15.83
N LEU A 283 -4.56 17.24 14.50
CA LEU A 283 -4.34 18.45 13.72
C LEU A 283 -5.55 19.40 13.79
N GLU A 284 -6.76 18.90 13.57
CA GLU A 284 -7.99 19.69 13.67
C GLU A 284 -8.15 20.31 15.05
N GLN A 285 -7.90 19.54 16.11
CA GLN A 285 -7.93 20.03 17.50
C GLN A 285 -6.87 21.10 17.76
N SER A 286 -5.65 20.93 17.23
CA SER A 286 -4.56 21.90 17.37
C SER A 286 -4.91 23.22 16.72
N PHE A 287 -5.34 23.21 15.46
CA PHE A 287 -5.73 24.44 14.78
C PHE A 287 -7.00 25.05 15.37
N GLY A 288 -7.96 24.22 15.80
CA GLY A 288 -9.19 24.68 16.46
C GLY A 288 -8.90 25.40 17.77
N LEU A 289 -8.02 24.85 18.61
CA LEU A 289 -7.58 25.45 19.86
C LEU A 289 -6.89 26.80 19.64
N LEU A 290 -6.02 26.90 18.63
CA LEU A 290 -5.33 28.13 18.28
C LEU A 290 -6.27 29.18 17.69
N ALA A 291 -7.23 28.77 16.86
CA ALA A 291 -8.22 29.66 16.25
C ALA A 291 -9.27 30.16 17.25
N ALA A 292 -9.54 29.41 18.31
CA ALA A 292 -10.51 29.77 19.35
C ALA A 292 -9.95 30.71 20.44
N GLN A 293 -8.66 31.06 20.39
CA GLN A 293 -8.08 32.04 21.33
C GLN A 293 -8.75 33.41 21.15
N ALA A 294 -9.10 34.06 22.26
CA ALA A 294 -9.70 35.40 22.23
C ALA A 294 -8.74 36.45 21.63
N GLU A 295 -7.44 36.27 21.87
CA GLU A 295 -6.39 37.03 21.22
C GLU A 295 -5.61 36.15 20.24
N PRO A 296 -5.20 36.70 19.07
CA PRO A 296 -4.39 35.98 18.12
C PRO A 296 -3.10 35.47 18.77
N PRO A 297 -2.71 34.20 18.53
CA PRO A 297 -1.43 33.69 19.01
C PRO A 297 -0.30 34.54 18.43
N ARG A 298 0.60 35.01 19.30
CA ARG A 298 1.78 35.77 18.88
C ARG A 298 2.97 34.82 18.80
N PHE A 299 3.72 34.93 17.73
CA PHE A 299 4.97 34.20 17.54
C PHE A 299 6.12 35.13 17.89
N SER A 300 6.91 34.75 18.90
CA SER A 300 8.10 35.50 19.30
C SER A 300 9.23 34.52 19.58
N ALA A 301 10.38 34.72 18.93
CA ALA A 301 11.57 33.87 19.08
C ALA A 301 11.27 32.35 18.96
N GLY A 302 10.48 31.96 17.95
CA GLY A 302 10.11 30.55 17.71
C GLY A 302 9.17 29.96 18.76
N THR A 303 8.59 30.77 19.63
CA THR A 303 7.66 30.35 20.68
C THR A 303 6.27 30.92 20.42
N ILE A 304 5.23 30.11 20.61
CA ILE A 304 3.84 30.57 20.55
C ILE A 304 3.39 31.12 21.91
N MET A 305 2.79 32.31 21.92
CA MET A 305 2.24 32.91 23.13
C MET A 305 0.73 32.69 23.20
N LEU A 306 0.28 31.97 24.23
CA LEU A 306 -1.13 31.64 24.46
C LEU A 306 -1.73 32.52 25.56
N SER A 307 -3.03 32.77 25.46
CA SER A 307 -3.75 33.71 26.32
C SER A 307 -4.19 33.12 27.67
N SER A 308 -4.21 31.78 27.80
CA SER A 308 -4.62 31.10 29.03
C SER A 308 -3.77 29.87 29.33
N ASP A 309 -3.63 29.55 30.62
CA ASP A 309 -2.94 28.34 31.09
C ASP A 309 -3.61 27.06 30.59
N THR A 310 -4.94 27.04 30.57
CA THR A 310 -5.72 25.90 30.05
C THR A 310 -5.41 25.64 28.58
N ALA A 311 -5.36 26.68 27.75
CA ALA A 311 -4.97 26.54 26.35
C ALA A 311 -3.51 26.09 26.23
N GLY A 312 -2.64 26.57 27.11
CA GLY A 312 -1.25 26.12 27.21
C GLY A 312 -1.13 24.62 27.46
N PHE A 313 -1.83 24.12 28.47
CA PHE A 313 -1.83 22.69 28.80
C PHE A 313 -2.33 21.83 27.63
N LEU A 314 -3.46 22.21 27.02
CA LEU A 314 -4.02 21.49 25.87
C LEU A 314 -3.07 21.49 24.67
N TYR A 315 -2.39 22.62 24.43
CA TYR A 315 -1.41 22.75 23.37
C TYR A 315 -0.20 21.82 23.58
N ASP A 316 0.31 21.72 24.82
CA ASP A 316 1.42 20.81 25.13
C ASP A 316 1.02 19.34 24.96
N GLN A 317 -0.20 18.98 25.36
CA GLN A 317 -0.73 17.62 25.16
C GLN A 317 -0.78 17.28 23.67
N LEU A 318 -1.33 18.16 22.84
CA LEU A 318 -1.40 17.96 21.39
C LEU A 318 -0.01 17.87 20.75
N ARG A 319 0.95 18.65 21.24
CA ARG A 319 2.35 18.59 20.80
C ARG A 319 3.01 17.26 21.15
N LEU A 320 2.74 16.70 22.33
CA LEU A 320 3.21 15.36 22.72
C LEU A 320 2.56 14.27 21.85
N ASP A 321 1.27 14.37 21.58
CA ASP A 321 0.56 13.40 20.74
C ASP A 321 1.08 13.41 19.29
N LEU A 322 1.32 14.59 18.71
CA LEU A 322 1.95 14.71 17.39
C LEU A 322 3.36 14.09 17.38
N ARG A 323 4.13 14.25 18.45
CA ARG A 323 5.46 13.65 18.56
C ARG A 323 5.38 12.12 18.57
N ARG A 324 4.49 11.56 19.40
CA ARG A 324 4.25 10.11 19.46
C ARG A 324 3.80 9.53 18.13
N LEU A 325 2.91 10.24 17.42
CA LEU A 325 2.45 9.81 16.09
C LEU A 325 3.56 9.84 15.04
N ARG A 326 4.54 10.75 15.17
CA ARG A 326 5.73 10.78 14.30
C ARG A 326 6.77 9.73 14.63
N GLU A 327 6.88 9.30 15.88
CA GLU A 327 7.78 8.20 16.28
C GLU A 327 7.41 6.86 15.63
N VAL A 328 6.18 6.72 15.12
CA VAL A 328 5.75 5.59 14.28
C VAL A 328 6.51 5.52 12.95
N ASP A 329 7.08 6.64 12.48
CA ASP A 329 7.85 6.78 11.23
C ASP A 329 9.37 6.61 11.43
N ALA A 330 9.80 5.98 12.52
CA ALA A 330 11.22 5.75 12.76
C ALA A 330 11.83 4.88 11.64
N PRO A 331 12.99 5.28 11.06
CA PRO A 331 13.63 4.56 9.97
C PRO A 331 13.97 3.13 10.39
N GLY A 332 13.41 2.14 9.68
CA GLY A 332 13.59 0.72 9.94
C GLY A 332 12.35 -0.01 10.44
N SER A 333 11.29 0.70 10.87
CA SER A 333 10.06 0.07 11.33
C SER A 333 8.91 0.23 10.34
N ARG A 334 8.71 -0.79 9.50
CA ARG A 334 7.48 -1.06 8.73
C ARG A 334 7.20 -0.11 7.55
N ARG A 335 6.52 -0.63 6.52
CA ARG A 335 5.97 0.19 5.42
C ARG A 335 4.74 0.92 5.93
N ILE A 336 4.81 2.26 5.96
CA ILE A 336 3.69 3.13 6.33
C ILE A 336 2.72 3.28 5.16
N GLY A 337 1.44 3.15 5.46
CA GLY A 337 0.33 3.35 4.53
C GLY A 337 0.32 4.76 3.92
N PRO A 338 -0.11 4.91 2.65
CA PRO A 338 -0.01 6.20 1.95
C PRO A 338 -0.70 7.39 2.63
N PRO A 339 -1.92 7.28 3.21
CA PRO A 339 -2.54 8.39 3.92
C PRO A 339 -1.68 8.91 5.06
N LEU A 340 -1.18 8.02 5.92
CA LEU A 340 -0.34 8.40 7.05
C LEU A 340 0.96 9.06 6.57
N ARG A 341 1.63 8.47 5.57
CA ARG A 341 2.86 9.04 4.99
C ARG A 341 2.66 10.46 4.46
N VAL A 342 1.56 10.69 3.72
CA VAL A 342 1.25 12.00 3.17
C VAL A 342 0.93 13.02 4.27
N LEU A 343 0.22 12.61 5.31
CA LEU A 343 -0.07 13.46 6.46
C LEU A 343 1.18 13.84 7.23
N LEU A 344 2.08 12.89 7.48
CA LEU A 344 3.37 13.14 8.12
C LEU A 344 4.22 14.11 7.28
N GLY A 345 4.26 13.93 5.95
CA GLY A 345 4.92 14.87 5.04
C GLY A 345 4.29 16.26 5.02
N ALA A 346 2.96 16.36 5.16
CA ALA A 346 2.22 17.63 5.21
C ALA A 346 2.52 18.44 6.48
N ILE A 347 2.75 17.75 7.60
CA ILE A 347 3.17 18.37 8.86
C ILE A 347 4.57 18.96 8.73
N GLY A 348 5.45 18.29 7.99
CA GLY A 348 6.84 18.68 7.77
C GLY A 348 7.79 18.13 8.84
N ALA A 349 9.07 18.52 8.74
CA ALA A 349 10.08 18.16 9.75
C ALA A 349 9.80 18.83 11.11
N ASP A 350 9.08 19.95 11.10
CA ASP A 350 8.86 20.77 12.28
C ASP A 350 7.81 20.17 13.20
N SER A 351 8.14 20.14 14.49
CA SER A 351 7.15 19.97 15.54
C SER A 351 6.43 21.29 15.79
N LEU A 352 5.23 21.24 16.38
CA LEU A 352 4.62 22.46 16.96
C LEU A 352 5.66 23.21 17.80
N PRO A 353 5.79 24.54 17.67
CA PRO A 353 6.77 25.30 18.42
C PRO A 353 6.52 25.19 19.93
N PRO A 354 7.54 25.40 20.78
CA PRO A 354 7.31 25.55 22.21
C PRO A 354 6.36 26.71 22.50
N ARG A 355 5.66 26.65 23.63
CA ARG A 355 4.78 27.74 24.08
C ARG A 355 5.39 28.55 25.23
N ARG A 356 4.86 29.76 25.41
CA ARG A 356 4.95 30.57 26.64
C ARG A 356 3.55 31.07 26.99
N VAL A 357 3.23 31.12 28.28
CA VAL A 357 2.02 31.82 28.75
C VAL A 357 2.37 33.30 28.85
N ARG A 358 1.42 34.16 28.47
CA ARG A 358 1.59 35.61 28.56
C ARG A 358 1.60 36.11 30.00
#